data_AF-A0A845I5W2-F1
#
_entry.id   AF-A0A845I5W2-F1
#
_cell.length_a   1.000
_cell.length_b   1.000
_cell.length_c   1.000
_cell.angle_alpha   90.00
_cell.angle_beta   90.00
_cell.angle_gamma   90.00
#
_symmetry.space_group_name_H-M   'P 1'
#
loop_
_entity.id
_entity.type
_entity.pdbx_description
1 polymer ?
#
loop_
_entity_poly.entity_id
_entity_poly.type
_entity_poly.pdbx_seq_one_letter_code
_entity_poly.pdbx_strand_id
1 'polypeptide(L)' 'MPKGASPKREREYRMLERKFKQEGRYPGREEEVAARIVNKQRAVTGETKYQHTAPKRSASRRKSRSARNSARA' A
#
# COMPACT_ATOMS: atom_id res chain seq x y z
N MET A 1 11.01 1.43 -4.85
CA MET A 1 10.56 2.41 -3.84
C MET A 1 9.40 3.24 -4.40
N PRO A 2 8.31 3.53 -3.66
CA PRO A 2 7.19 4.30 -4.19
C PRO A 2 7.59 5.76 -4.48
N LYS A 3 7.21 6.25 -5.67
CA LYS A 3 7.43 7.63 -6.10
C LYS A 3 6.72 8.60 -5.14
N GLY A 4 7.38 9.68 -4.72
CA GLY A 4 6.84 10.68 -3.80
C GLY A 4 7.30 10.57 -2.34
N ALA A 5 8.35 9.79 -2.07
CA ALA A 5 9.04 9.83 -0.79
C ALA A 5 9.88 11.12 -0.67
N SER A 6 10.22 11.56 0.55
CA SER A 6 11.09 12.73 0.71
C SER A 6 12.51 12.44 0.17
N PRO A 7 13.25 13.45 -0.31
CA PRO A 7 14.61 13.25 -0.84
C PRO A 7 15.55 12.52 0.13
N LYS A 8 15.33 12.68 1.43
CA LYS A 8 16.04 11.95 2.50
C LYS A 8 15.83 10.44 2.38
N ARG A 9 14.59 10.00 2.20
CA ARG A 9 14.23 8.58 2.11
C ARG A 9 14.78 7.94 0.84
N GLU A 10 14.76 8.66 -0.27
CA GLU A 10 15.31 8.15 -1.53
C GLU A 10 16.82 7.89 -1.44
N ARG A 11 17.56 8.78 -0.77
CA ARG A 11 18.98 8.58 -0.49
C ARG A 11 19.21 7.37 0.43
N GLU A 12 18.44 7.26 1.49
CA GLU A 12 18.54 6.16 2.46
C GLU A 12 18.27 4.79 1.80
N TYR A 13 17.25 4.71 0.95
CA TYR A 13 16.98 3.51 0.16
C TYR A 13 18.18 3.09 -0.70
N ARG A 14 18.75 4.03 -1.47
CA ARG A 14 19.91 3.74 -2.34
C ARG A 14 21.14 3.30 -1.55
N MET A 15 21.34 3.90 -0.36
CA MET A 15 22.44 3.51 0.53
C MET A 15 22.26 2.09 1.07
N LEU A 16 21.05 1.75 1.53
CA LEU A 16 20.74 0.41 2.04
C LEU A 16 20.83 -0.64 0.94
N GLU A 17 20.26 -0.37 -0.24
CA GLU A 17 20.32 -1.25 -1.40
C GLU A 17 21.79 -1.54 -1.79
N ARG A 18 22.60 -0.49 -1.92
CA ARG A 18 24.03 -0.64 -2.25
C ARG A 18 24.78 -1.42 -1.17
N LYS A 19 24.51 -1.15 0.10
CA LYS A 19 25.12 -1.87 1.23
C LYS A 19 24.76 -3.36 1.21
N PHE A 20 23.50 -3.70 0.96
CA PHE A 20 23.06 -5.10 0.88
C PHE A 20 23.62 -5.83 -0.34
N LYS A 21 23.74 -5.14 -1.49
CA LYS A 21 24.40 -5.68 -2.69
C LYS A 21 25.89 -5.95 -2.43
N GLN A 22 26.57 -5.06 -1.70
CA GLN A 22 27.99 -5.22 -1.33
C GLN A 22 28.20 -6.32 -0.28
N GLU A 23 27.34 -6.40 0.73
CA GLU A 23 27.43 -7.41 1.80
C GLU A 23 26.94 -8.79 1.35
N GLY A 24 26.23 -8.89 0.22
CA GLY A 24 25.61 -10.14 -0.24
C GLY A 24 24.58 -10.71 0.73
N ARG A 25 24.02 -9.85 1.62
CA ARG A 25 23.20 -10.29 2.76
C ARG A 25 21.81 -10.78 2.35
N TYR A 26 21.29 -10.27 1.24
CA TYR A 26 19.93 -10.56 0.76
C TYR A 26 19.91 -10.83 -0.76
N PRO A 27 20.58 -11.88 -1.25
CA PRO A 27 20.74 -12.15 -2.67
C PRO A 27 19.37 -12.17 -3.39
N GLY A 28 19.20 -11.27 -4.37
CA GLY A 28 17.99 -11.14 -5.18
C GLY A 28 16.80 -10.47 -4.49
N ARG A 29 16.96 -9.99 -3.25
CA ARG A 29 15.92 -9.30 -2.47
C ARG A 29 16.40 -7.97 -1.86
N GLU A 30 17.56 -7.48 -2.27
CA GLU A 30 18.21 -6.30 -1.70
C GLU A 30 17.31 -5.06 -1.83
N GLU A 31 16.73 -4.87 -3.01
CA GLU A 31 15.83 -3.77 -3.33
C GLU A 31 14.52 -3.85 -2.54
N GLU A 32 13.95 -5.05 -2.42
CA GLU A 32 12.72 -5.27 -1.68
C GLU A 32 12.90 -4.99 -0.19
N VAL A 33 14.00 -5.51 0.40
CA VAL A 33 14.32 -5.31 1.81
C VAL A 33 14.64 -3.85 2.10
N ALA A 34 15.42 -3.19 1.25
CA ALA A 34 15.70 -1.75 1.39
C ALA A 34 14.40 -0.92 1.33
N ALA A 35 13.51 -1.22 0.39
CA ALA A 35 12.21 -0.55 0.30
C ALA A 35 11.35 -0.79 1.56
N ARG A 36 11.35 -2.01 2.09
CA ARG A 36 10.58 -2.38 3.28
C ARG A 36 11.06 -1.64 4.53
N ILE A 37 12.38 -1.51 4.70
CA ILE A 37 12.98 -0.77 5.81
C ILE A 37 12.56 0.69 5.76
N VAL A 38 12.73 1.33 4.61
CA VAL A 38 12.38 2.75 4.45
C VAL A 38 10.87 2.98 4.62
N ASN A 39 10.02 2.12 4.06
CA ASN A 39 8.58 2.21 4.25
C ASN A 39 8.18 2.05 5.72
N LYS A 40 8.80 1.10 6.45
CA LYS A 40 8.57 0.92 7.88
C LYS A 40 8.96 2.17 8.66
N GLN A 41 10.13 2.73 8.38
CA GLN A 41 10.57 3.97 9.04
C GLN A 41 9.64 5.14 8.71
N ARG A 42 9.11 5.25 7.49
CA ARG A 42 8.12 6.29 7.12
C ARG A 42 6.80 6.13 7.87
N ALA A 43 6.36 4.88 8.08
CA ALA A 43 5.18 4.60 8.88
C ALA A 43 5.40 5.00 10.35
N VAL A 44 6.57 4.66 10.92
CA VAL A 44 6.93 5.02 12.30
C VAL A 44 7.04 6.53 12.50
N THR A 45 7.60 7.27 11.53
CA THR A 45 7.75 8.73 11.62
C THR A 45 6.50 9.51 11.20
N GLY A 46 5.42 8.84 10.80
CA GLY A 46 4.19 9.50 10.33
C GLY A 46 4.33 10.17 8.95
N GLU A 47 5.39 9.87 8.19
CA GLU A 47 5.58 10.35 6.81
C GLU A 47 4.64 9.69 5.80
N THR A 48 3.95 8.61 6.21
CA THR A 48 2.85 8.02 5.46
C THR A 48 1.53 8.56 6.00
N LYS A 49 0.93 9.53 5.30
CA LYS A 49 -0.49 9.85 5.52
C LYS A 49 -1.28 8.62 5.05
N TYR A 50 -1.86 7.86 5.98
CA TYR A 50 -2.90 6.89 5.63
C TYR A 50 -4.10 7.71 5.14
N GLN A 51 -4.16 7.99 3.84
CA GLN A 51 -5.40 8.42 3.24
C GLN A 51 -6.32 7.22 3.35
N HIS A 52 -7.10 7.17 4.43
CA HIS A 52 -8.16 6.20 4.60
C HIS A 52 -9.17 6.53 3.50
N THR A 53 -8.99 6.00 2.30
CA THR A 53 -10.00 6.03 1.25
C THR A 53 -11.12 5.17 1.78
N ALA A 54 -12.11 5.81 2.41
CA ALA A 54 -13.33 5.15 2.82
C ALA A 54 -13.84 4.34 1.61
N PRO A 55 -14.17 3.04 1.77
CA PRO A 55 -14.67 2.26 0.66
C PRO A 55 -15.88 3.00 0.09
N LYS A 56 -15.79 3.39 -1.19
CA LYS A 56 -16.95 3.95 -1.91
C LYS A 56 -18.02 2.87 -1.83
N ARG A 57 -19.02 3.05 -0.97
CA ARG A 57 -20.19 2.18 -0.88
C ARG A 57 -20.85 2.25 -2.26
N SER A 58 -20.55 1.29 -3.14
CA SER A 58 -21.31 1.14 -4.36
C SER A 58 -22.74 0.83 -3.94
N ALA A 59 -23.67 1.70 -4.31
CA ALA A 59 -25.09 1.51 -4.08
C ALA A 59 -25.61 0.41 -5.01
N SER A 60 -25.16 -0.83 -4.81
CA SER A 60 -25.75 -2.04 -5.42
C SER A 60 -26.48 -2.81 -4.34
N ARG A 61 -27.47 -2.16 -3.71
CA ARG A 61 -28.52 -2.91 -3.02
C ARG A 61 -29.49 -3.38 -4.10
N ARG A 62 -29.18 -4.54 -4.69
CA ARG A 62 -30.18 -5.45 -5.24
C ARG A 62 -31.33 -5.55 -4.23
N LYS A 63 -32.47 -4.92 -4.52
CA LYS A 63 -33.76 -5.27 -3.93
C LYS A 63 -34.76 -5.60 -5.02
N SER A 64 -34.39 -6.54 -5.88
CA SER A 64 -35.34 -7.35 -6.64
C SER A 64 -36.02 -8.34 -5.67
N ARG A 65 -37.01 -7.87 -4.91
CA ARG A 65 -37.90 -8.76 -4.13
C ARG A 65 -39.31 -8.19 -3.88
N SER A 66 -39.77 -7.22 -4.68
CA SER A 66 -41.12 -6.66 -4.58
C SER A 66 -41.85 -6.65 -5.93
N ALA A 67 -41.89 -7.79 -6.63
CA ALA A 67 -42.64 -7.91 -7.88
C ALA A 67 -43.35 -9.27 -8.08
N ARG A 68 -43.62 -10.02 -7.01
CA ARG A 68 -44.33 -11.31 -7.13
C ARG A 68 -45.33 -11.58 -6.00
N ASN A 69 -46.18 -10.61 -5.67
CA ASN A 69 -47.36 -10.93 -4.85
C ASN A 69 -48.60 -10.07 -5.14
N SER A 70 -48.79 -9.64 -6.39
CA SER A 70 -49.99 -8.92 -6.82
C SER A 70 -50.64 -9.56 -8.05
N ALA A 71 -50.83 -10.89 -8.01
CA ALA A 71 -51.63 -11.61 -9.00
C ALA A 71 -52.25 -12.86 -8.36
N ARG A 72 -53.23 -12.64 -7.48
CA ARG A 72 -54.33 -13.57 -7.17
C ARG A 72 -55.35 -12.83 -6.30
N ALA A 73 -56.30 -12.18 -6.98
CA ALA A 73 -57.64 -11.84 -6.50
C ALA A 73 -58.56 -12.02 -7.70
#